data_AF-A0A1J5J795-F1
#
_entry.id   AF-A0A1J5J795-F1
#
_cell.length_a   1.000
_cell.length_b   1.000
_cell.length_c   1.000
_cell.angle_alpha   90.00
_cell.angle_beta   90.00
_cell.angle_gamma   90.00
#
_symmetry.space_group_name_H-M   'P 1'
#
loop_
_entity.id
_entity.type
_entity.pdbx_description
1 polymer ?
#
loop_
_entity_poly.entity_id
_entity_poly.type
_entity_poly.pdbx_seq_one_letter_code
_entity_poly.pdbx_strand_id
1 'polypeptide(L)' 'MDIYRTYKEELTDNFEANKEKVNEYTDIESKPIRNKIAGYLAKYVKRIHKKEAKDTGISQEIVREAAQQETTNNQSVPNN' A
#
# COMPACT_ATOMS: atom_id res chain seq x y z
N MET A 1 -5.73 1.55 -16.47
CA MET A 1 -6.61 1.96 -15.35
C MET A 1 -6.16 3.34 -14.93
N ASP A 2 -6.66 4.34 -15.61
CA ASP A 2 -6.07 5.68 -15.57
C ASP A 2 -6.54 6.45 -14.33
N ILE A 3 -7.80 6.23 -13.91
CA ILE A 3 -8.36 6.73 -12.64
C ILE A 3 -7.48 6.32 -11.45
N TYR A 4 -7.04 5.05 -11.39
CA TYR A 4 -6.18 4.60 -10.30
C TYR A 4 -4.80 5.25 -10.33
N ARG A 5 -4.22 5.48 -11.52
CA ARG A 5 -2.89 6.08 -11.65
C ARG A 5 -2.89 7.54 -11.21
N THR A 6 -3.95 8.28 -11.56
CA THR A 6 -4.08 9.70 -11.26
C THR A 6 -4.46 9.96 -9.81
N TYR A 7 -5.33 9.13 -9.22
CA TYR A 7 -5.88 9.34 -7.88
C TYR A 7 -5.48 8.26 -6.87
N LYS A 8 -4.34 7.60 -7.08
CA LYS A 8 -3.84 6.50 -6.25
C LYS A 8 -3.92 6.79 -4.74
N GLU A 9 -3.54 8.01 -4.36
CA GLU A 9 -3.38 8.42 -2.96
C GLU A 9 -4.72 8.62 -2.24
N GLU A 10 -5.78 8.94 -2.99
CA GLU A 10 -7.12 9.21 -2.44
C GLU A 10 -8.03 7.98 -2.48
N LEU A 11 -7.61 6.92 -3.18
CA LEU A 11 -8.38 5.68 -3.31
C LEU A 11 -8.12 4.75 -2.13
N THR A 12 -9.21 4.20 -1.58
CA THR A 12 -9.16 3.33 -0.40
C THR A 12 -9.68 1.93 -0.73
N ASP A 13 -9.66 1.03 0.26
CA ASP A 13 -10.25 -0.30 0.13
C ASP A 13 -11.76 -0.33 0.41
N ASN A 14 -12.35 0.85 0.71
CA ASN A 14 -13.77 1.05 0.97
C ASN A 14 -14.54 1.39 -0.32
N PHE A 15 -15.63 0.67 -0.56
CA PHE A 15 -16.49 0.87 -1.72
C PHE A 15 -17.17 2.25 -1.72
N GLU A 16 -17.69 2.70 -0.60
CA GLU A 16 -18.53 3.92 -0.54
C GLU A 16 -17.68 5.16 -0.81
N ALA A 17 -16.50 5.25 -0.17
CA ALA A 17 -15.52 6.30 -0.42
C ALA A 17 -15.09 6.34 -1.89
N ASN A 18 -14.80 5.17 -2.48
CA ASN A 18 -14.43 5.08 -3.89
C ASN A 18 -15.59 5.47 -4.83
N LYS A 19 -16.85 5.23 -4.43
CA LYS A 19 -18.02 5.60 -5.22
C LYS A 19 -18.17 7.12 -5.31
N GLU A 20 -18.00 7.81 -4.20
CA GLU A 20 -18.02 9.28 -4.14
C GLU A 20 -16.89 9.86 -5.00
N LYS A 21 -15.67 9.34 -4.84
CA LYS A 21 -14.51 9.75 -5.64
C LYS A 21 -14.68 9.52 -7.14
N VAL A 22 -15.21 8.36 -7.54
CA VAL A 22 -15.51 8.11 -8.97
C VAL A 22 -16.55 9.10 -9.50
N ASN A 23 -17.54 9.49 -8.69
CA ASN A 23 -18.53 10.48 -9.10
C ASN A 23 -17.95 11.90 -9.20
N GLU A 24 -16.97 12.23 -8.38
CA GLU A 24 -16.25 13.52 -8.42
C GLU A 24 -15.30 13.61 -9.62
N TYR A 25 -14.60 12.52 -9.94
CA TYR A 25 -13.56 12.51 -10.98
C TYR A 25 -14.04 12.10 -12.37
N THR A 26 -15.26 11.57 -12.49
CA THR A 26 -15.77 11.06 -13.77
C THR A 26 -17.23 11.39 -13.98
N ASP A 27 -17.58 11.75 -15.20
CA ASP A 27 -18.97 11.99 -15.60
C ASP A 27 -19.60 10.70 -16.14
N ILE A 28 -19.85 9.74 -15.24
CA ILE A 28 -20.47 8.46 -15.60
C ILE A 28 -21.96 8.52 -15.30
N GLU A 29 -22.75 8.69 -16.34
CA GLU A 29 -24.21 8.69 -16.28
C GLU A 29 -24.77 7.36 -15.78
N SER A 30 -24.16 6.25 -16.20
CA SER A 30 -24.65 4.92 -15.90
C SER A 30 -24.26 4.45 -14.50
N LYS A 31 -25.22 4.51 -13.57
CA LYS A 31 -25.12 3.97 -12.19
C LYS A 31 -24.48 2.56 -12.12
N PRO A 32 -24.89 1.55 -12.91
CA PRO A 32 -24.28 0.22 -12.82
C PRO A 32 -22.81 0.21 -13.26
N ILE A 33 -22.41 1.05 -14.21
CA ILE A 33 -21.01 1.17 -14.62
C ILE A 33 -20.18 1.82 -13.51
N ARG A 34 -20.67 2.92 -12.92
CA ARG A 34 -20.04 3.59 -11.78
C ARG A 34 -19.82 2.62 -10.61
N ASN A 35 -20.84 1.81 -10.29
CA ASN A 35 -20.74 0.81 -9.23
C ASN A 35 -19.70 -0.28 -9.56
N LYS A 36 -19.63 -0.75 -10.81
CA LYS A 36 -18.60 -1.72 -11.24
C LYS A 36 -17.20 -1.14 -11.09
N ILE A 37 -16.99 0.12 -11.44
CA ILE A 37 -15.70 0.79 -11.34
C ILE A 37 -15.30 0.95 -9.87
N ALA A 38 -16.17 1.49 -9.02
CA ALA A 38 -15.91 1.64 -7.59
C ALA A 38 -15.58 0.29 -6.92
N GLY A 39 -16.31 -0.77 -7.27
CA GLY A 39 -16.04 -2.13 -6.79
C GLY A 39 -14.70 -2.68 -7.29
N TYR A 40 -14.35 -2.42 -8.55
CA TYR A 40 -13.06 -2.82 -9.10
C TYR A 40 -11.91 -2.10 -8.40
N LEU A 41 -12.02 -0.80 -8.15
CA LEU A 41 -11.02 0.01 -7.45
C LEU A 41 -10.78 -0.53 -6.03
N ALA A 42 -11.83 -0.78 -5.26
CA ALA A 42 -11.70 -1.34 -3.91
C ALA A 42 -10.98 -2.70 -3.92
N LYS A 43 -11.35 -3.59 -4.86
CA LYS A 43 -10.69 -4.89 -5.03
C LYS A 43 -9.24 -4.76 -5.47
N TYR A 44 -8.93 -3.78 -6.31
CA TYR A 44 -7.59 -3.51 -6.81
C TYR A 44 -6.67 -2.98 -5.71
N VAL A 45 -7.12 -2.02 -4.91
CA VAL A 45 -6.39 -1.51 -3.72
C VAL A 45 -6.07 -2.65 -2.74
N LYS A 46 -7.06 -3.50 -2.42
CA LYS A 46 -6.84 -4.68 -1.55
C LYS A 46 -5.77 -5.63 -2.10
N ARG A 47 -5.74 -5.84 -3.42
CA ARG A 47 -4.73 -6.70 -4.04
C ARG A 47 -3.34 -6.08 -3.97
N ILE A 48 -3.24 -4.76 -4.15
CA ILE A 48 -1.97 -4.05 -4.04
C ILE A 48 -1.47 -4.09 -2.60
N HIS A 49 -2.29 -3.74 -1.60
CA HIS A 49 -1.87 -3.81 -0.19
C HIS A 49 -1.47 -5.23 0.22
N LYS A 50 -2.19 -6.25 -0.27
CA LYS A 50 -1.81 -7.65 -0.03
C LYS A 50 -0.49 -8.03 -0.72
N LYS A 51 -0.24 -7.50 -1.92
CA LYS A 51 1.02 -7.71 -2.64
C LYS A 51 2.17 -6.99 -1.93
N GLU A 52 2.00 -5.73 -1.57
CA GLU A 52 2.98 -4.94 -0.81
C GLU A 52 3.27 -5.59 0.55
N ALA A 53 2.27 -6.06 1.28
CA ALA A 53 2.47 -6.79 2.53
C ALA A 53 3.23 -8.12 2.32
N LYS A 54 2.99 -8.80 1.20
CA LYS A 54 3.71 -10.03 0.84
C LYS A 54 5.15 -9.75 0.42
N ASP A 55 5.37 -8.69 -0.35
CA ASP A 55 6.69 -8.24 -0.82
C ASP A 55 7.52 -7.70 0.38
N THR A 56 6.89 -7.02 1.33
CA THR A 56 7.52 -6.55 2.59
C THR A 56 7.79 -7.71 3.58
N GLY A 57 7.08 -8.84 3.45
CA GLY A 57 7.33 -10.06 4.22
C GLY A 57 8.67 -10.74 3.93
N ILE A 58 9.37 -10.35 2.87
CA ILE A 58 10.74 -10.81 2.56
C ILE A 58 11.79 -9.95 3.30
N SER A 59 11.41 -8.76 3.79
CA SER A 59 12.31 -7.86 4.53
C SER A 59 12.51 -8.25 6.01
N GLN A 60 11.71 -9.17 6.57
CA GLN A 60 11.86 -9.57 7.98
C GLN A 60 13.12 -10.43 8.23
N GLU A 61 13.67 -11.08 7.21
CA GLU A 61 14.94 -11.81 7.31
C GLU A 61 16.13 -10.85 7.23
N ILE A 62 16.09 -9.88 6.31
CA ILE A 62 17.14 -8.84 6.12
C ILE A 62 17.22 -7.90 7.34
N VAL A 63 16.08 -7.54 7.96
CA VAL A 63 16.06 -6.68 9.16
C VAL A 63 16.54 -7.42 10.42
N ARG A 64 16.42 -8.75 10.48
CA ARG A 64 16.94 -9.56 11.60
C ARG A 64 18.46 -9.73 11.56
N GLU A 65 19.07 -9.69 10.39
CA GLU A 65 20.53 -9.78 10.22
C GLU A 65 21.25 -8.48 10.62
N ALA A 66 20.62 -7.32 10.41
CA ALA A 66 21.16 -6.02 10.79
C ALA A 66 21.29 -5.83 12.32
N ALA A 67 20.45 -6.49 13.12
CA ALA A 67 20.45 -6.38 14.59
C ALA A 67 21.61 -7.15 15.27
N GLN A 68 22.35 -8.00 14.54
CA GLN A 68 23.42 -8.83 15.11
C GLN A 68 24.82 -8.20 15.00
N GLN A 69 24.97 -7.08 14.28
CA GLN A 69 26.27 -6.43 14.10
C GLN A 69 26.57 -5.36 15.18
N GLU A 70 25.57 -4.92 15.95
CA GLU A 70 25.76 -3.92 17.02
C GLU A 70 26.39 -4.49 18.31
N THR A 71 26.52 -5.82 18.45
CA THR A 71 27.04 -6.44 19.69
C THR A 71 28.54 -6.72 19.70
N THR A 72 29.28 -6.50 18.60
CA THR A 72 30.70 -6.89 18.55
C THR A 72 31.69 -5.73 18.67
N ASN A 73 31.26 -4.47 18.69
CA ASN A 73 32.20 -3.33 18.63
C ASN A 73 32.42 -2.57 19.94
N ASN A 74 31.97 -3.10 21.09
CA ASN A 74 32.22 -2.51 22.42
C ASN A 74 33.11 -3.40 23.30
N GLN A 75 34.20 -3.94 22.74
CA GLN A 75 35.25 -4.55 23.56
C GLN A 75 36.64 -4.26 22.99
N SER A 76 37.17 -3.07 23.24
CA SER A 76 38.63 -2.83 23.30
C SER A 76 38.97 -1.47 23.94
N VAL A 77 38.97 -1.46 25.28
CA VAL A 77 39.93 -0.89 26.28
C VAL A 77 41.16 -0.06 25.79
N PRO A 78 41.95 0.63 26.65
CA PRO A 78 41.71 1.19 28.02
C PRO A 78 42.32 2.61 28.25
N ASN A 79 42.01 3.18 29.43
CA ASN A 79 42.83 4.02 30.33
C ASN A 79 43.85 5.04 29.77
N ASN A 80 43.65 6.32 30.10
CA ASN A 80 44.67 7.16 30.77
C ASN A 80 44.01 8.33 31.50
#